data_AF-A0A445ANV8-F1
#
_entry.id   AF-A0A445ANV8-F1
#
_cell.length_a   1.000
_cell.length_b   1.000
_cell.length_c   1.000
_cell.angle_alpha   90.00
_cell.angle_beta   90.00
_cell.angle_gamma   90.00
#
_symmetry.space_group_name_H-M   'P 1'
#
loop_
_entity.id
_entity.type
_entity.pdbx_description
1 polymer ?
#
loop_
_entity_poly.entity_id
_entity_poly.type
_entity_poly.pdbx_seq_one_letter_code
_entity_poly.pdbx_strand_id
1 'polypeptide(L)'
;MPTSFTNIQGITLKTIPSATKIKIKHVLESLYGFVVERVQTLNMEGKKKKRGGILFAKPDYKKAYVTLKTPLSINMNLFPLKMVEDARKQINKKNVSSVIEDEEEEEALA
;
A
#
# COMPACT_ATOMS: atom_id res chain seq x y z
N MET A 1 -0.75 -2.95 -1.16
CA MET A 1 -1.62 -2.78 0.01
C MET A 1 -2.73 -3.83 -0.12
N PRO A 2 -3.18 -4.45 0.98
CA PRO A 2 -4.34 -5.33 0.90
C PRO A 2 -5.58 -4.51 0.51
N THR A 3 -6.52 -5.12 -0.21
CA THR A 3 -7.77 -4.49 -0.64
C THR A 3 -8.79 -4.39 0.50
N SER A 4 -8.68 -5.25 1.51
CA SER A 4 -9.46 -5.23 2.75
C SER A 4 -8.54 -5.38 3.96
N PHE A 5 -8.99 -4.94 5.15
CA PHE A 5 -8.22 -5.05 6.40
C PHE A 5 -8.64 -6.24 7.27
N THR A 6 -9.84 -6.76 7.02
CA THR A 6 -10.39 -7.96 7.64
C THR A 6 -10.28 -9.14 6.68
N ASN A 7 -9.79 -10.28 7.19
CA ASN A 7 -9.65 -11.56 6.45
C ASN A 7 -8.74 -11.49 5.21
N ILE A 8 -7.46 -11.20 5.42
CA ILE A 8 -6.46 -11.15 4.35
C ILE A 8 -5.84 -12.53 4.18
N GLN A 9 -6.13 -13.19 3.06
CA GLN A 9 -5.51 -14.46 2.69
C GLN A 9 -4.30 -14.27 1.76
N GLY A 10 -4.33 -13.25 0.91
CA GLY A 10 -3.28 -12.96 -0.06
C GLY A 10 -2.45 -11.76 0.34
N ILE A 11 -1.12 -11.93 0.46
CA ILE A 11 -0.17 -10.85 0.72
C ILE A 11 0.79 -10.72 -0.47
N THR A 12 1.12 -9.48 -0.84
CA THR A 12 2.15 -9.20 -1.85
C THR A 12 3.38 -8.57 -1.20
N LEU A 13 4.55 -9.15 -1.45
CA LEU A 13 5.83 -8.69 -0.94
C LEU A 13 6.73 -8.21 -2.07
N LYS A 14 7.52 -7.18 -1.78
CA LYS A 14 8.65 -6.75 -2.62
C LYS A 14 9.93 -7.31 -2.01
N THR A 15 10.61 -8.17 -2.74
CA THR A 15 11.82 -8.89 -2.29
C THR A 15 12.99 -8.67 -3.24
N ILE A 16 14.19 -9.12 -2.86
CA ILE A 16 15.37 -9.09 -3.72
C ILE A 16 15.27 -10.10 -4.88
N PRO A 17 15.85 -9.83 -6.06
CA PRO A 17 15.79 -10.73 -7.22
C PRO A 17 16.34 -12.14 -6.95
N SER A 18 17.28 -12.31 -6.02
CA SER A 18 17.88 -13.60 -5.67
C SER A 18 17.03 -14.47 -4.73
N ALA A 19 15.93 -13.95 -4.17
CA ALA A 19 15.09 -14.68 -3.23
C ALA A 19 14.33 -15.82 -3.91
N THR A 20 14.40 -17.04 -3.38
CA THR A 20 13.65 -18.21 -3.91
C THR A 20 12.35 -18.42 -3.12
N LYS A 21 11.38 -19.13 -3.72
CA LYS A 21 10.09 -19.43 -3.08
C LYS A 21 10.25 -20.09 -1.71
N ILE A 22 11.20 -21.04 -1.62
CA ILE A 22 11.51 -21.79 -0.39
C ILE A 22 12.04 -20.85 0.70
N LYS A 23 13.00 -19.98 0.35
CA LYS A 23 13.56 -19.00 1.29
C LYS A 23 12.50 -18.04 1.81
N ILE A 24 11.65 -17.53 0.93
CA ILE A 24 10.55 -16.61 1.31
C ILE A 24 9.59 -17.32 2.28
N LYS A 25 9.20 -18.56 1.97
CA LYS A 25 8.32 -19.36 2.84
C LYS A 25 8.93 -19.57 4.22
N HIS A 26 10.18 -20.05 4.28
CA HIS A 26 10.86 -20.31 5.55
C HIS A 26 11.00 -19.04 6.40
N VAL A 27 11.36 -17.89 5.82
CA VAL A 27 11.47 -16.64 6.58
C VAL A 27 10.13 -16.21 7.16
N LEU A 28 9.04 -16.34 6.40
CA LEU A 28 7.70 -15.99 6.88
C LEU A 28 7.22 -16.93 8.00
N GLU A 29 7.50 -18.22 7.89
CA GLU A 29 7.16 -19.22 8.91
C GLU A 29 8.03 -19.07 10.16
N SER A 30 9.35 -18.98 10.02
CA SER A 30 10.29 -18.97 11.16
C SER A 30 10.37 -17.62 11.86
N LEU A 31 10.41 -16.51 11.12
CA LEU A 31 10.64 -15.19 11.73
C LEU A 31 9.35 -14.55 12.23
N TYR A 32 8.24 -14.77 11.51
CA TYR A 32 6.96 -14.10 11.77
C TYR A 32 5.86 -15.06 12.24
N GLY A 33 6.10 -16.38 12.22
CA GLY A 33 5.11 -17.37 12.66
C GLY A 33 3.91 -17.52 11.74
N PHE A 34 3.98 -17.06 10.48
CA PHE A 34 2.86 -17.19 9.55
C PHE A 34 2.75 -18.61 9.02
N VAL A 35 1.51 -19.12 8.90
CA VAL A 35 1.26 -20.39 8.22
C VAL A 35 1.02 -20.14 6.73
N VAL A 36 2.02 -20.47 5.90
CA VAL A 36 2.00 -20.18 4.46
C VAL A 36 1.53 -21.41 3.67
N GLU A 37 0.53 -21.23 2.81
CA GLU A 37 0.04 -22.28 1.92
C GLU A 37 0.90 -22.40 0.67
N ARG A 38 1.03 -21.30 -0.08
CA ARG A 38 1.75 -21.26 -1.35
C ARG A 38 2.42 -19.91 -1.58
N VAL A 39 3.53 -19.94 -2.32
CA VAL A 39 4.27 -18.75 -2.74
C VAL A 39 4.45 -18.76 -4.25
N GLN A 40 4.01 -17.69 -4.90
CA GLN A 40 4.21 -17.43 -6.32
C GLN A 40 5.10 -16.20 -6.46
N THR A 41 6.02 -16.22 -7.42
CA THR A 41 7.02 -15.15 -7.57
C THR A 41 7.11 -14.72 -9.02
N LEU A 42 7.33 -13.44 -9.24
CA LEU A 42 7.54 -12.83 -10.55
C LEU A 42 8.74 -11.88 -10.48
N ASN A 43 9.62 -11.96 -11.48
CA ASN A 43 10.78 -11.07 -11.60
C ASN A 43 10.30 -9.75 -12.23
N MET A 44 10.48 -8.64 -11.52
CA MET A 44 10.07 -7.30 -11.96
C MET A 44 11.30 -6.47 -12.28
N GLU A 45 11.35 -5.93 -13.50
CA GLU A 45 12.33 -4.91 -13.83
C GLU A 45 11.96 -3.58 -13.17
N GLY A 46 12.99 -2.87 -12.72
CA GLY A 46 12.89 -1.52 -12.23
C GLY A 46 12.56 -0.55 -13.37
N LYS A 47 11.83 0.52 -13.04
CA LYS A 47 11.51 1.56 -14.02
C LYS A 47 12.80 2.22 -14.52
N LYS A 48 13.06 2.07 -15.81
CA LYS A 48 14.13 2.77 -16.54
C LYS A 48 13.61 4.15 -16.95
N LYS A 49 14.42 5.18 -16.77
CA LYS A 49 14.16 6.57 -17.18
C LYS A 49 15.40 7.10 -17.88
N LYS A 50 15.21 7.81 -18.98
CA LYS A 50 16.30 8.50 -19.69
C LYS A 50 16.08 10.00 -19.55
N ARG A 51 17.12 10.75 -19.19
CA ARG A 51 17.12 12.22 -19.19
C ARG A 51 18.35 12.68 -19.95
N GLY A 52 18.16 13.29 -21.12
CA GLY A 52 19.25 13.56 -22.06
C GLY A 52 19.91 12.26 -22.55
N GLY A 53 21.23 12.15 -22.42
CA GLY A 53 22.01 10.95 -22.78
C GLY A 53 22.15 9.90 -21.68
N ILE A 54 21.83 10.22 -20.42
CA ILE A 54 22.09 9.34 -19.26
C ILE A 54 20.86 8.49 -18.94
N LEU A 55 21.08 7.19 -18.72
CA LEU A 55 20.07 6.21 -18.29
C LEU A 55 20.10 6.04 -16.78
N PHE A 56 18.95 6.25 -16.14
CA PHE A 56 18.72 6.00 -14.73
C PHE A 56 17.72 4.86 -14.57
N ALA A 57 18.05 3.86 -13.75
CA ALA A 57 17.16 2.74 -13.48
C ALA A 57 16.88 2.64 -11.98
N LYS A 58 15.61 2.38 -11.63
CA LYS A 58 15.30 1.88 -10.30
C LYS A 58 15.83 0.44 -10.17
N PRO A 59 16.18 -0.02 -8.95
CA PRO A 59 16.61 -1.39 -8.75
C PRO A 59 15.48 -2.37 -9.09
N ASP A 60 15.85 -3.46 -9.76
CA ASP A 60 14.99 -4.60 -10.01
C ASP A 60 14.59 -5.25 -8.69
N TYR A 61 13.45 -5.94 -8.71
CA TYR A 61 12.95 -6.62 -7.53
C TYR A 61 12.17 -7.88 -7.92
N LYS A 62 11.97 -8.76 -6.96
CA LYS A 62 11.08 -9.90 -7.11
C LYS A 62 9.78 -9.61 -6.38
N LYS A 63 8.67 -9.68 -7.10
CA LYS A 63 7.34 -9.59 -6.52
C LYS A 63 6.93 -11.00 -6.08
N ALA A 64 6.56 -11.15 -4.82
CA ALA A 64 6.08 -12.43 -4.29
C ALA A 64 4.62 -12.30 -3.87
N TYR A 65 3.77 -13.16 -4.42
CA TYR A 65 2.39 -13.37 -3.99
C TYR A 65 2.37 -14.56 -3.05
N VAL A 66 1.92 -14.32 -1.82
CA VAL A 66 1.90 -15.30 -0.74
C VAL A 66 0.44 -15.55 -0.38
N THR A 67 0.05 -16.81 -0.32
CA THR A 67 -1.25 -17.23 0.20
C THR A 67 -1.04 -17.79 1.60
N LEU A 68 -1.72 -17.20 2.58
CA LEU A 68 -1.75 -17.66 3.96
C LEU A 68 -2.85 -18.70 4.14
N LYS A 69 -2.58 -19.74 4.96
CA LYS A 69 -3.64 -20.68 5.37
C LYS A 69 -4.58 -20.03 6.38
N THR A 70 -4.02 -19.28 7.32
CA THR A 70 -4.78 -18.57 8.34
C THR A 70 -4.97 -17.12 7.89
N PRO A 71 -6.21 -16.61 7.84
CA PRO A 71 -6.45 -15.25 7.42
C PRO A 71 -5.88 -14.25 8.42
N LEU A 72 -5.28 -13.18 7.92
CA LEU A 72 -4.71 -12.10 8.72
C LEU A 72 -5.73 -10.96 8.90
N SER A 73 -5.79 -10.39 10.09
CA SER A 73 -6.57 -9.18 10.39
C SER A 73 -5.64 -8.06 10.85
N ILE A 74 -5.71 -6.91 10.20
CA ILE A 74 -4.85 -5.75 10.50
C ILE A 74 -5.70 -4.67 11.17
N ASN A 75 -5.20 -4.09 12.26
CA ASN A 75 -5.84 -2.96 12.91
C ASN A 75 -5.60 -1.67 12.11
N MET A 76 -6.67 -0.90 11.87
CA MET A 76 -6.59 0.39 11.16
C MET A 76 -5.73 1.43 11.89
N ASN A 77 -5.61 1.32 13.21
CA ASN A 77 -4.88 2.27 14.06
C ASN A 77 -3.38 1.95 14.21
N LEU A 78 -2.84 0.99 13.46
CA LEU A 78 -1.47 0.48 13.65
C LEU A 78 -0.37 1.52 13.33
N PHE A 79 -0.74 2.63 12.67
CA PHE A 79 0.10 3.77 12.35
C PHE A 79 -0.79 5.03 12.34
N PRO A 80 -0.24 6.26 12.38
CA PRO A 80 -1.05 7.50 12.34
C PRO A 80 -1.73 7.75 10.98
N LEU A 81 -2.05 6.70 10.20
CA LEU A 81 -2.84 6.77 8.97
C LEU A 81 -4.22 7.37 9.23
N LYS A 82 -4.91 6.88 10.25
CA LYS A 82 -6.24 7.38 10.61
C LYS A 82 -6.22 8.85 10.99
N MET A 83 -5.20 9.28 11.75
CA MET A 83 -5.04 10.70 12.10
C MET A 83 -4.81 11.58 10.87
N VAL A 84 -4.01 11.12 9.91
CA VAL A 84 -3.76 11.84 8.64
C VAL A 84 -5.01 11.84 7.74
N GLU A 85 -5.74 10.74 7.66
CA GLU A 85 -7.00 10.65 6.90
C GLU A 85 -8.10 11.54 7.49
N ASP A 86 -8.26 11.51 8.81
CA ASP A 86 -9.21 12.34 9.53
C ASP A 86 -8.85 13.82 9.37
N ALA A 87 -7.56 14.19 9.45
CA ALA A 87 -7.09 15.54 9.16
C ALA A 87 -7.40 15.97 7.72
N ARG A 88 -7.17 15.11 6.72
CA ARG A 88 -7.54 15.39 5.31
C ARG A 88 -9.05 15.58 5.13
N LYS A 89 -9.87 14.76 5.78
CA LYS A 89 -11.34 14.89 5.74
C LYS A 89 -11.81 16.19 6.40
N GLN A 90 -11.22 16.58 7.51
CA GLN A 90 -11.51 17.86 8.16
C GLN A 90 -11.14 19.04 7.27
N ILE A 91 -9.98 19.01 6.60
CA ILE A 91 -9.57 20.04 5.63
C ILE A 91 -10.57 20.12 4.48
N ASN A 92 -10.95 19.01 3.87
CA ASN A 92 -11.96 19.01 2.81
C ASN A 92 -13.34 19.49 3.28
N LYS A 93 -13.80 19.08 4.47
CA LYS A 93 -15.08 19.54 5.03
C LYS A 93 -15.07 21.05 5.25
N LYS A 94 -13.96 21.60 5.72
CA LYS A 94 -13.79 23.05 5.92
C LYS A 94 -13.78 23.84 4.62
N ASN A 95 -13.14 23.31 3.56
CA ASN A 95 -13.16 23.95 2.25
C ASN A 95 -14.55 23.92 1.61
N VAL A 96 -15.33 22.86 1.85
CA VAL A 96 -16.71 22.78 1.34
C VAL A 96 -17.63 23.76 2.09
N SER A 97 -17.47 23.92 3.41
CA SER A 97 -18.27 24.90 4.16
C SER A 97 -17.96 26.34 3.76
N SER A 98 -16.69 26.70 3.53
CA SER A 98 -16.34 28.06 3.10
C SER A 98 -16.92 28.40 1.72
N VAL A 99 -16.93 27.45 0.77
CA VAL A 99 -17.52 27.67 -0.56
C VAL A 99 -19.03 27.89 -0.49
N ILE A 100 -19.73 27.18 0.41
CA ILE A 100 -21.17 27.37 0.60
C ILE A 100 -21.45 28.73 1.26
N GLU A 101 -20.63 29.14 2.24
CA GLU A 101 -20.72 30.47 2.86
C GLU A 101 -20.50 31.58 1.82
N ASP A 102 -19.51 31.43 0.94
CA ASP A 102 -19.24 32.38 -0.15
C ASP A 102 -20.41 32.47 -1.16
N GLU A 103 -21.05 31.34 -1.50
CA GLU A 103 -22.24 31.30 -2.38
C GLU A 103 -23.48 31.93 -1.74
N GLU A 104 -23.73 31.67 -0.45
CA GLU A 104 -24.85 32.27 0.30
C GLU A 104 -24.69 33.79 0.45
N GLU A 105 -23.47 34.29 0.61
CA GLU A 105 -23.18 35.73 0.66
C GLU A 105 -23.37 36.42 -0.70
N GLU A 106 -23.02 35.77 -1.81
CA GLU A 106 -23.26 36.29 -3.16
C GLU A 106 -24.76 36.30 -3.53
N GLU A 107 -25.53 35.28 -3.14
CA GLU A 107 -26.99 35.25 -3.35
C GLU A 107 -27.74 36.29 -2.49
N ALA A 108 -27.26 36.60 -1.28
CA ALA A 108 -27.88 37.59 -0.40
C ALA A 108 -27.63 39.05 -0.81
N LEU A 109 -26.64 39.30 -1.69
CA LEU A 109 -26.27 40.62 -2.20
C LEU A 109 -26.88 40.95 -3.58
N ALA A 110 -27.57 39.99 -4.21
CA ALA A 110 -28.27 40.13 -5.49
C ALA A 110 -29.75 40.52 -5.31
#